data_AF-A0A2A5XDC9-F1
#
_entry.id   AF-A0A2A5XDC9-F1
#
_cell.length_a   1.000
_cell.length_b   1.000
_cell.length_c   1.000
_cell.angle_alpha   90.00
_cell.angle_beta   90.00
_cell.angle_gamma   90.00
#
_symmetry.space_group_name_H-M   'P 1'
#
loop_
_entity.id
_entity.type
_entity.pdbx_description
1 polymer ?
#
loop_
_entity_poly.entity_id
_entity_poly.type
_entity_poly.pdbx_seq_one_letter_code
_entity_poly.pdbx_strand_id
1 'polypeptide(L)'
;MKNKTIFLITLAALFITLDVNGQCAMCKVVVETNLESGDTKGLGLNNGILYLMAIPYLAALVFAILYYIQNKKTNPSVFNN
;
A
#
# COMPACT_ATOMS: atom_id res chain seq x y z
N MET A 1 -0.83 -22.37 18.82
CA MET A 1 -0.61 -22.79 17.41
C MET A 1 -1.51 -22.02 16.46
N LYS A 2 -2.82 -21.96 16.71
CA LYS A 2 -3.82 -21.21 15.91
C LYS A 2 -3.46 -19.73 15.68
N ASN A 3 -2.90 -19.06 16.67
CA ASN A 3 -2.38 -17.69 16.63
C ASN A 3 -1.13 -17.51 15.73
N LYS A 4 -0.19 -18.47 15.73
CA LYS A 4 0.96 -18.45 14.81
C LYS A 4 0.52 -18.71 13.37
N THR A 5 -0.44 -19.61 13.17
CA THR A 5 -1.02 -19.91 11.85
C THR A 5 -1.75 -18.69 11.28
N ILE A 6 -2.56 -17.99 12.10
CA ILE A 6 -3.21 -16.74 11.68
C ILE A 6 -2.18 -15.69 11.28
N PHE A 7 -1.15 -15.47 12.10
CA PHE A 7 -0.08 -14.52 11.78
C PHE A 7 0.63 -14.83 10.46
N LEU A 8 0.95 -16.12 10.21
CA LEU A 8 1.57 -16.55 8.96
C LEU A 8 0.66 -16.35 7.74
N ILE A 9 -0.66 -16.59 7.89
CA ILE A 9 -1.64 -16.35 6.83
C ILE A 9 -1.75 -14.86 6.54
N THR A 10 -1.81 -14.00 7.56
CA THR A 10 -1.84 -12.54 7.39
C THR A 10 -0.58 -12.03 6.71
N LEU A 11 0.59 -12.57 7.07
CA LEU A 11 1.87 -12.22 6.46
C LEU A 11 1.92 -12.67 4.99
N ALA A 12 1.42 -13.87 4.67
CA ALA A 12 1.35 -14.36 3.29
C ALA A 12 0.39 -13.53 2.42
N ALA A 13 -0.72 -13.05 2.98
CA ALA A 13 -1.69 -12.22 2.27
C ALA A 13 -1.11 -10.86 1.82
N LEU A 14 -0.09 -10.34 2.51
CA LEU A 14 0.60 -9.09 2.12
C LEU A 14 1.41 -9.23 0.82
N PHE A 15 1.72 -10.46 0.38
CA PHE A 15 2.45 -10.73 -0.86
C PHE A 15 1.53 -11.03 -2.05
N ILE A 16 0.20 -10.99 -1.85
CA ILE A 16 -0.76 -11.19 -2.93
C ILE A 16 -0.88 -9.88 -3.70
N THR A 17 -0.30 -9.84 -4.90
CA THR A 17 -0.49 -8.75 -5.86
C THR A 17 -1.77 -9.00 -6.66
N LEU A 18 -2.79 -8.17 -6.44
CA LEU A 18 -3.96 -8.13 -7.32
C LEU A 18 -3.73 -7.09 -8.41
N ASP A 19 -4.05 -7.43 -9.66
CA ASP A 19 -4.09 -6.46 -10.77
C ASP A 19 -5.27 -5.51 -10.54
N VAL A 20 -5.02 -4.45 -9.77
CA VAL A 20 -6.02 -3.41 -9.51
C VAL A 20 -5.95 -2.39 -10.63
N ASN A 21 -6.92 -2.41 -11.56
CA ASN A 21 -7.08 -1.33 -12.52
C ASN A 21 -7.42 -0.02 -11.78
N GLY A 22 -6.63 1.03 -12.00
CA GLY A 22 -6.82 2.33 -11.34
C GLY A 22 -8.23 2.89 -11.58
N GLN A 23 -8.95 3.20 -10.51
CA GLN A 23 -10.37 3.59 -10.54
C GLN A 23 -10.62 5.06 -10.96
N CYS A 24 -9.60 5.80 -11.39
CA CYS A 24 -9.79 7.18 -11.84
C CYS A 24 -10.29 7.21 -13.29
N ALA A 25 -11.58 6.98 -13.48
CA ALA A 25 -12.27 7.08 -14.77
C ALA A 25 -12.04 8.43 -15.47
N MET A 26 -11.86 9.51 -14.69
CA MET A 26 -11.62 10.86 -15.23
C MET A 26 -10.24 11.02 -15.90
N CYS A 27 -9.19 10.42 -15.33
CA CYS A 27 -7.84 10.49 -15.88
C CYS A 27 -7.65 9.51 -17.05
N LYS A 28 -8.37 8.38 -17.03
CA LYS A 28 -8.33 7.36 -18.08
C LYS A 28 -8.85 7.88 -19.42
N VAL A 29 -10.01 8.54 -19.43
CA VAL A 29 -10.63 9.06 -20.67
C VAL A 29 -9.76 10.14 -21.33
N VAL A 30 -9.18 11.05 -20.55
CA VAL A 30 -8.28 12.08 -21.09
C VAL A 30 -7.01 11.44 -21.65
N VAL A 31 -6.43 10.45 -20.97
CA VAL A 31 -5.23 9.76 -21.48
C VAL A 31 -5.54 8.96 -22.74
N GLU A 32 -6.67 8.27 -22.81
CA GLU A 32 -7.08 7.49 -23.99
C GLU A 32 -7.28 8.40 -25.21
N THR A 33 -7.93 9.56 -25.06
CA THR A 33 -8.11 10.51 -26.18
C THR A 33 -6.80 11.16 -26.63
N ASN A 34 -5.86 11.42 -25.71
CA ASN A 34 -4.53 11.93 -26.05
C ASN A 34 -3.67 10.86 -26.76
N LEU A 35 -3.74 9.60 -26.33
CA LEU A 35 -3.06 8.49 -27.01
C LEU A 35 -3.60 8.23 -28.42
N GLU A 36 -4.92 8.28 -28.62
CA GLU A 36 -5.55 8.15 -29.95
C GLU A 36 -5.11 9.28 -30.91
N SER A 37 -4.76 10.44 -30.36
CA SER A 37 -4.23 11.59 -31.11
C SER A 37 -2.72 11.46 -31.44
N GLY A 38 -2.07 10.37 -31.04
CA GLY A 38 -0.63 10.13 -31.22
C GLY A 38 0.26 10.72 -30.13
N ASP A 39 -0.31 11.26 -29.05
CA ASP A 39 0.45 11.77 -27.92
C ASP A 39 0.82 10.63 -26.96
N THR A 40 2.01 10.69 -26.37
CA THR A 40 2.52 9.68 -25.41
C THR A 40 2.41 10.16 -23.96
N LYS A 41 1.99 11.41 -23.76
CA LYS A 41 1.76 12.03 -22.45
C LYS A 41 0.53 11.41 -21.77
N GLY A 42 0.74 10.27 -21.11
CA GLY A 42 -0.32 9.52 -20.43
C GLY A 42 0.01 8.05 -20.22
N LEU A 43 1.02 7.54 -20.92
CA LEU A 43 1.59 6.21 -20.68
C LEU A 43 2.05 6.10 -19.22
N GLY A 44 1.46 5.17 -18.48
CA GLY A 44 1.81 4.89 -17.08
C GLY A 44 1.11 5.75 -16.03
N LEU A 45 0.14 6.59 -16.38
CA LEU A 45 -0.59 7.41 -15.40
C LEU A 45 -1.30 6.59 -14.32
N ASN A 46 -1.91 5.46 -14.69
CA ASN A 46 -2.55 4.53 -13.74
C ASN A 46 -1.56 3.98 -12.71
N ASN A 47 -0.33 3.67 -13.14
CA ASN A 47 0.73 3.25 -12.23
C ASN A 47 1.09 4.39 -11.27
N GLY A 48 1.23 5.62 -11.78
CA GLY A 48 1.46 6.81 -10.95
C GLY A 48 0.40 7.02 -9.86
N ILE A 49 -0.88 6.83 -10.19
CA ILE A 49 -2.00 6.95 -9.22
C ILE A 49 -1.90 5.86 -8.14
N LEU A 50 -1.61 4.61 -8.53
CA LEU A 50 -1.39 3.52 -7.58
C LEU A 50 -0.23 3.82 -6.62
N TYR A 51 0.89 4.34 -7.14
CA TYR A 51 2.03 4.74 -6.30
C TYR A 51 1.65 5.86 -5.32
N LEU A 52 0.96 6.91 -5.77
CA LEU A 52 0.53 8.02 -4.91
C LEU A 52 -0.44 7.58 -3.82
N MET A 53 -1.36 6.65 -4.14
CA MET A 53 -2.30 6.08 -3.17
C MET A 53 -1.62 5.12 -2.18
N ALA A 54 -0.56 4.40 -2.58
CA ALA A 54 0.16 3.48 -1.70
C ALA A 54 0.99 4.20 -0.62
N ILE A 55 1.55 5.36 -0.94
CA ILE A 55 2.42 6.15 -0.04
C ILE A 55 1.80 6.41 1.35
N PRO A 56 0.55 6.93 1.50
CA PRO A 56 0.00 7.20 2.82
C PRO A 56 -0.14 5.94 3.70
N TYR A 57 -0.45 4.79 3.10
CA TYR A 57 -0.54 3.53 3.85
C TYR A 57 0.83 3.03 4.30
N LEU A 58 1.85 3.11 3.43
CA LEU A 58 3.23 2.75 3.78
C LEU A 58 3.78 3.67 4.88
N ALA A 59 3.52 4.97 4.78
CA ALA A 59 3.91 5.94 5.79
C ALA A 59 3.28 5.63 7.16
N ALA A 60 1.98 5.32 7.18
CA ALA A 60 1.27 4.93 8.40
C ALA A 60 1.82 3.62 9.01
N LEU A 61 2.13 2.62 8.17
CA LEU A 61 2.73 1.36 8.61
C LEU A 61 4.11 1.59 9.27
N VAL A 62 4.98 2.36 8.61
CA VAL A 62 6.31 2.70 9.14
C VAL A 62 6.19 3.43 10.47
N PHE A 63 5.30 4.42 10.55
CA PHE A 63 5.03 5.17 11.78
C PHE A 63 4.58 4.25 12.92
N ALA A 64 3.62 3.35 12.65
CA ALA A 64 3.12 2.40 13.65
C ALA A 64 4.22 1.46 14.17
N ILE A 65 5.07 0.95 13.28
CA ILE A 65 6.21 0.08 13.64
C ILE A 65 7.20 0.84 14.52
N LEU A 66 7.61 2.05 14.12
CA LEU A 66 8.55 2.87 14.89
C LEU A 66 7.98 3.25 16.27
N TYR A 67 6.68 3.57 16.35
CA TYR A 67 6.01 3.86 17.61
C TYR A 67 5.98 2.63 18.53
N TYR A 68 5.62 1.46 18.00
CA TYR A 68 5.59 0.21 18.77
C TYR A 68 6.97 -0.16 19.33
N ILE A 69 8.02 -0.06 18.52
CA ILE A 69 9.40 -0.36 18.95
C ILE A 69 9.86 0.60 20.05
N GLN A 70 9.53 1.90 19.93
CA GLN A 70 9.88 2.90 20.95
C GLN A 70 9.17 2.61 22.27
N ASN A 71 7.86 2.35 22.26
CA ASN A 71 7.12 2.05 23.49
C ASN A 71 7.61 0.76 24.19
N LYS A 72 8.06 -0.25 23.43
CA LYS A 72 8.65 -1.46 24.01
C LYS A 72 9.96 -1.19 24.76
N LYS A 73 10.76 -0.21 24.31
CA LYS A 73 11.99 0.18 25.00
C LYS A 73 11.71 0.97 26.28
N THR A 74 10.63 1.74 26.30
CA THR A 74 10.30 2.64 27.43
C THR A 74 9.51 1.95 28.54
N ASN A 75 8.74 0.88 28.26
CA ASN A 75 7.94 0.17 29.27
C ASN A 75 8.05 -1.37 29.16
N PRO A 76 9.12 -1.98 29.71
CA PRO A 76 9.27 -3.44 29.74
C PRO A 76 8.26 -4.17 30.66
N SER A 77 7.58 -3.45 31.57
CA SER A 77 6.68 -4.02 32.59
C SER A 77 5.25 -4.29 32.12
N VAL A 78 4.80 -3.69 31.00
CA VAL A 78 3.45 -3.91 30.45
C VAL A 78 3.35 -5.24 29.67
N PHE A 79 4.48 -5.82 29.27
CA PHE A 79 4.54 -7.10 28.54
C PHE A 79 4.93 -8.30 29.44
N ASN A 80 5.08 -8.08 30.75
CA ASN A 80 5.36 -9.12 31.73
C ASN A 80 4.25 -9.18 32.78
N ASN A 81 3.02 -9.46 32.33
CA ASN A 81 1.92 -10.03 33.11
C ASN A 81 1.21 -11.06 32.23
#